data_AF-A9EPE3-F1
#
_entry.id   AF-A9EPE3-F1
#
_cell.length_a   1.000
_cell.length_b   1.000
_cell.length_c   1.000
_cell.angle_alpha   90.00
_cell.angle_beta   90.00
_cell.angle_gamma   90.00
#
_symmetry.space_group_name_H-M   'P 1'
#
loop_
_entity.id
_entity.type
_entity.pdbx_description
1 polymer ?
#
loop_
_entity_poly.entity_id
_entity_poly.type
_entity_poly.pdbx_seq_one_letter_code
_entity_poly.pdbx_strand_id
1 'polypeptide(L)'
;MALRPPRCVRPLEASRRTCLLSVSVVVCAPMDNAQGDGIDEGDWGRLHVTRACCGAGVCRNFAPELLGEVAPAHWGAMDGDVRRRGPAVLAGTYEEGAFTGILRQPRSRADLEAARSAVAACPVHALRLRSPPPSGARPGAVGAPFRAWPRRIEEDVWALGHPARENAGATAYFIERPGGGVLVDLPSPTEAVFRFLEERGGVRWIFLTHRDHTAHHAEFAARFPGCRRVLAAADVNPRGAGRNPATSEVEIQLSDRLEPMTLDGSPLADSDLAGAELAVLSQPGHTAGSMCLLYRGRFLFTGDHLAYSRRIGQMMAFRLQCWNDWERQIRSVRRLVALAGAGHLRFAWLLPGHGEWHRLEGDGGAPAAAAELGRALAWMERQAPGHVPFFRFIPWLQSRSYPGTRLARAVHAIGGDGPGSEAWVLPRAARPYLPDYRPEKAAAAWLRVSLVAVTALGAAAAAARLAARAAGAVAKRGA
;
A
#
# COMPACT_ATOMS: atom_id res chain seq x y z
N MET A 1 -16.04 -5.77 76.88
CA MET A 1 -17.43 -5.99 76.41
C MET A 1 -17.33 -6.46 74.95
N ALA A 2 -16.98 -7.73 74.67
CA ALA A 2 -17.85 -8.92 74.70
C ALA A 2 -19.11 -8.65 73.85
N LEU A 3 -19.44 -9.29 72.72
CA LEU A 3 -19.22 -10.67 72.25
C LEU A 3 -19.34 -10.77 70.72
N ARG A 4 -18.86 -11.91 70.22
CA ARG A 4 -18.88 -12.42 68.84
C ARG A 4 -20.18 -13.26 68.61
N PRO A 5 -20.36 -13.98 67.47
CA PRO A 5 -21.52 -13.99 66.56
C PRO A 5 -22.48 -15.20 66.79
N PRO A 6 -23.23 -15.65 65.76
CA PRO A 6 -23.15 -17.08 65.47
C PRO A 6 -22.91 -17.43 63.98
N ARG A 7 -22.31 -18.61 63.82
CA ARG A 7 -21.96 -19.32 62.57
C ARG A 7 -22.93 -20.49 62.34
N CYS A 8 -23.03 -20.85 61.05
CA CYS A 8 -23.17 -22.20 60.46
C CYS A 8 -24.39 -23.07 60.74
N VAL A 9 -25.07 -23.47 59.65
CA VAL A 9 -25.35 -24.89 59.34
C VAL A 9 -25.22 -25.12 57.82
N ARG A 10 -24.40 -26.10 57.43
CA ARG A 10 -24.49 -26.98 56.23
C ARG A 10 -24.59 -28.42 56.80
N PRO A 11 -24.89 -29.52 56.06
CA PRO A 11 -25.13 -29.73 54.62
C PRO A 11 -26.39 -30.60 54.31
N LEU A 12 -26.74 -30.83 53.04
CA LEU A 12 -27.33 -32.10 52.58
C LEU A 12 -27.20 -32.28 51.05
N GLU A 13 -26.46 -33.33 50.73
CA GLU A 13 -26.39 -34.24 49.59
C GLU A 13 -26.92 -33.88 48.18
N ALA A 14 -25.95 -34.01 47.26
CA ALA A 14 -25.99 -34.60 45.92
C ALA A 14 -27.34 -35.09 45.35
N SER A 15 -27.72 -34.50 44.20
CA SER A 15 -28.32 -35.26 43.11
C SER A 15 -27.72 -34.83 41.79
N ARG A 16 -27.09 -35.80 41.11
CA ARG A 16 -26.57 -35.67 39.74
C ARG A 16 -27.74 -35.43 38.79
N ARG A 17 -27.76 -34.27 38.14
CA ARG A 17 -28.43 -34.11 36.84
C ARG A 17 -27.54 -33.32 35.90
N THR A 18 -27.16 -34.01 34.84
CA THR A 18 -26.52 -33.51 33.63
C THR A 18 -27.39 -32.39 33.05
N CYS A 19 -26.95 -31.14 33.13
CA CYS A 19 -27.54 -30.03 32.39
C CYS A 19 -26.54 -29.57 31.34
N LEU A 20 -26.86 -29.90 30.10
CA LEU A 20 -26.27 -29.32 28.90
C LEU A 20 -26.34 -27.79 28.99
N LEU A 21 -25.18 -27.16 28.76
CA LEU A 21 -25.07 -25.73 28.56
C LEU A 21 -25.93 -25.33 27.35
N SER A 22 -26.98 -24.55 27.58
CA SER A 22 -27.45 -23.56 26.60
C SER A 22 -26.86 -22.21 27.02
N VAL A 23 -25.70 -21.88 26.45
CA VAL A 23 -25.19 -20.51 26.50
C VAL A 23 -26.12 -19.68 25.61
N SER A 24 -27.07 -18.99 26.24
CA SER A 24 -27.84 -17.94 25.58
C SER A 24 -26.87 -16.86 25.11
N VAL A 25 -26.63 -16.85 23.81
CA VAL A 25 -26.03 -15.72 23.11
C VAL A 25 -26.93 -14.52 23.40
N VAL A 26 -26.42 -13.55 24.16
CA VAL A 26 -27.00 -12.21 24.18
C VAL A 26 -26.71 -11.61 22.81
N VAL A 27 -27.60 -11.91 21.87
CA VAL A 27 -27.76 -11.12 20.65
C VAL A 27 -28.32 -9.79 21.13
N CYS A 28 -27.50 -8.74 21.13
CA CYS A 28 -28.02 -7.39 21.18
C CYS A 28 -28.87 -7.19 19.91
N ALA A 29 -30.17 -7.44 20.04
CA ALA A 29 -31.16 -6.99 19.07
C ALA A 29 -31.05 -5.45 18.97
N PRO A 30 -31.23 -4.88 17.76
CA PRO A 30 -31.29 -3.44 17.61
C PRO A 30 -32.48 -2.92 18.42
N MET A 31 -32.23 -1.91 19.24
CA MET A 31 -33.32 -1.16 19.86
C MET A 31 -34.03 -0.39 18.75
N ASP A 32 -35.24 -0.83 18.43
CA ASP A 32 -36.21 -0.06 17.66
C ASP A 32 -36.52 1.25 18.41
N ASN A 33 -35.83 2.31 18.03
CA ASN A 33 -36.36 3.67 18.12
C ASN A 33 -36.65 4.12 16.70
N ALA A 34 -37.84 3.77 16.23
CA ALA A 34 -38.46 4.33 15.05
C ALA A 34 -38.79 5.81 15.30
N GLN A 35 -37.83 6.68 15.04
CA GLN A 35 -38.07 8.04 14.59
C GLN A 35 -37.44 8.13 13.21
N GLY A 36 -38.29 8.38 12.21
CA GLY A 36 -37.94 8.24 10.81
C GLY A 36 -36.82 9.19 10.40
N ASP A 37 -35.63 8.64 10.18
CA ASP A 37 -34.62 9.27 9.34
C ASP A 37 -35.01 9.00 7.89
N GLY A 38 -35.74 9.95 7.31
CA GLY A 38 -35.92 10.00 5.86
C GLY A 38 -34.56 9.90 5.19
N ILE A 39 -34.45 9.04 4.17
CA ILE A 39 -33.32 9.06 3.26
C ILE A 39 -33.25 10.48 2.72
N ASP A 40 -32.24 11.25 3.13
CA ASP A 40 -32.00 12.58 2.59
C ASP A 40 -31.62 12.41 1.12
N GLU A 41 -32.62 12.57 0.23
CA GLU A 41 -32.52 12.51 -1.23
C GLU A 41 -31.66 13.64 -1.83
N GLY A 42 -30.84 14.32 -1.02
CA GLY A 42 -29.87 15.31 -1.47
C GLY A 42 -28.77 14.74 -2.37
N ASP A 43 -28.27 15.57 -3.29
CA ASP A 43 -27.06 15.26 -4.07
C ASP A 43 -25.81 15.35 -3.16
N TRP A 44 -25.33 14.19 -2.70
CA TRP A 44 -24.12 14.07 -1.87
C TRP A 44 -22.81 14.07 -2.67
N GLY A 45 -22.88 14.41 -3.97
CA GLY A 45 -21.76 14.46 -4.90
C GLY A 45 -21.58 13.15 -5.66
N ARG A 46 -20.86 13.25 -6.80
CA ARG A 46 -20.55 12.12 -7.67
C ARG A 46 -19.05 11.92 -7.79
N LEU A 47 -18.61 10.72 -7.42
CA LEU A 47 -17.26 10.22 -7.61
C LEU A 47 -17.06 9.73 -9.05
N HIS A 48 -15.88 9.99 -9.57
CA HIS A 48 -15.40 9.49 -10.86
C HIS A 48 -13.89 9.24 -10.80
N VAL A 49 -13.40 8.13 -11.36
CA VAL A 49 -11.97 7.81 -11.43
C VAL A 49 -11.44 7.98 -12.85
N THR A 50 -10.43 8.83 -13.01
CA THR A 50 -9.77 9.02 -14.32
C THR A 50 -8.69 7.97 -14.57
N ARG A 51 -8.24 7.85 -15.82
CA ARG A 51 -7.18 6.92 -16.24
C ARG A 51 -5.83 7.18 -15.59
N ALA A 52 -5.65 8.36 -14.98
CA ALA A 52 -4.47 8.72 -14.20
C ALA A 52 -4.29 7.85 -12.93
N CYS A 53 -5.27 7.02 -12.58
CA CYS A 53 -5.21 6.13 -11.42
C CYS A 53 -3.93 5.27 -11.45
N CYS A 54 -3.12 5.40 -10.40
CA CYS A 54 -1.80 4.77 -10.31
C CYS A 54 -1.81 3.33 -9.78
N GLY A 55 -2.95 2.84 -9.27
CA GLY A 55 -3.03 1.52 -8.65
C GLY A 55 -2.52 1.41 -7.22
N ALA A 56 -2.08 2.52 -6.61
CA ALA A 56 -1.64 2.56 -5.22
C ALA A 56 -2.71 2.07 -4.22
N GLY A 57 -3.99 2.21 -4.54
CA GLY A 57 -5.09 1.59 -3.78
C GLY A 57 -5.38 2.18 -2.40
N VAL A 58 -4.57 3.10 -1.88
CA VAL A 58 -4.68 3.70 -0.54
C VAL A 58 -6.01 4.44 -0.35
N CYS A 59 -6.51 5.12 -1.39
CA CYS A 59 -7.80 5.81 -1.36
C CYS A 59 -8.96 4.90 -0.93
N ARG A 60 -8.86 3.59 -1.19
CA ARG A 60 -9.87 2.60 -0.81
C ARG A 60 -9.97 2.39 0.70
N ASN A 61 -8.92 2.66 1.48
CA ASN A 61 -8.99 2.61 2.95
C ASN A 61 -9.73 3.82 3.54
N PHE A 62 -9.72 4.96 2.84
CA PHE A 62 -10.42 6.18 3.25
C PHE A 62 -11.93 6.11 2.98
N ALA A 63 -12.34 5.39 1.94
CA ALA A 63 -13.73 5.22 1.56
C ALA A 63 -14.03 3.77 1.10
N PRO A 64 -13.92 2.77 2.00
CA PRO A 64 -14.02 1.36 1.62
C PRO A 64 -15.40 0.99 1.07
N GLU A 65 -16.47 1.63 1.54
CA GLU A 65 -17.84 1.39 1.06
C GLU A 65 -18.12 2.03 -0.31
N LEU A 66 -17.27 2.97 -0.75
CA LEU A 66 -17.48 3.72 -1.99
C LEU A 66 -16.53 3.28 -3.11
N LEU A 67 -15.34 2.77 -2.78
CA LEU A 67 -14.27 2.51 -3.73
C LEU A 67 -13.89 1.03 -3.74
N GLY A 68 -13.58 0.49 -4.92
CA GLY A 68 -13.19 -0.90 -5.12
C GLY A 68 -12.11 -1.05 -6.18
N GLU A 69 -11.53 -2.25 -6.31
CA GLU A 69 -10.61 -2.55 -7.41
C GLU A 69 -11.38 -2.78 -8.71
N VAL A 70 -10.82 -2.34 -9.82
CA VAL A 70 -11.29 -2.76 -11.14
C VAL A 70 -10.84 -4.21 -11.39
N ALA A 71 -11.71 -5.01 -12.01
CA ALA A 71 -11.47 -6.43 -12.31
C ALA A 71 -11.62 -6.70 -13.82
N PRO A 72 -10.62 -6.38 -14.64
CA PRO A 72 -10.69 -6.62 -16.08
C PRO A 72 -10.67 -8.13 -16.37
N ALA A 73 -11.36 -8.55 -17.43
CA ALA A 73 -11.58 -9.96 -17.73
C ALA A 73 -10.26 -10.76 -17.93
N HIS A 74 -9.23 -10.15 -18.53
CA HIS A 74 -7.95 -10.81 -18.78
C HIS A 74 -7.14 -11.13 -17.51
N TRP A 75 -7.51 -10.55 -16.35
CA TRP A 75 -6.89 -10.91 -15.08
C TRP A 75 -7.36 -12.26 -14.54
N GLY A 76 -8.46 -12.83 -15.06
CA GLY A 76 -8.93 -14.14 -14.62
C GLY A 76 -7.86 -15.24 -14.72
N ALA A 77 -6.97 -15.15 -15.71
CA ALA A 77 -5.84 -16.08 -15.84
C ALA A 77 -4.76 -15.89 -14.74
N MET A 78 -4.54 -14.64 -14.28
CA MET A 78 -3.57 -14.34 -13.20
C MET A 78 -4.13 -14.65 -11.82
N ASP A 79 -5.45 -14.53 -11.65
CA ASP A 79 -6.14 -14.88 -10.41
C ASP A 79 -6.04 -16.39 -10.15
N GLY A 80 -6.24 -17.22 -11.17
CA GLY A 80 -6.31 -18.67 -11.04
C GLY A 80 -7.54 -19.08 -10.23
N ASP A 81 -7.37 -19.99 -9.26
CA ASP A 81 -8.47 -20.61 -8.49
C ASP A 81 -9.04 -19.73 -7.36
N VAL A 82 -8.98 -18.40 -7.50
CA VAL A 82 -9.52 -17.48 -6.50
C VAL A 82 -11.02 -17.70 -6.36
N ARG A 83 -11.44 -18.20 -5.19
CA ARG A 83 -12.82 -18.58 -4.89
C ARG A 83 -13.72 -17.41 -4.49
N ARG A 84 -13.15 -16.38 -3.85
CA ARG A 84 -13.90 -15.21 -3.36
C ARG A 84 -13.57 -14.00 -4.21
N ARG A 85 -14.55 -13.53 -4.98
CA ARG A 85 -14.44 -12.26 -5.72
C ARG A 85 -15.04 -11.12 -4.89
N GLY A 86 -14.35 -9.99 -4.90
CA GLY A 86 -14.83 -8.75 -4.30
C GLY A 86 -16.03 -8.16 -5.03
N PRO A 87 -16.64 -7.11 -4.46
CA PRO A 87 -17.78 -6.46 -5.07
C PRO A 87 -17.39 -5.83 -6.42
N ALA A 88 -18.30 -5.90 -7.39
CA ALA A 88 -18.11 -5.26 -8.68
C ALA A 88 -18.21 -3.74 -8.57
N VAL A 89 -17.39 -3.03 -9.34
CA VAL A 89 -17.45 -1.57 -9.47
C VAL A 89 -18.49 -1.17 -10.52
N LEU A 90 -19.10 0.00 -10.32
CA LEU A 90 -20.11 0.59 -11.19
C LEU A 90 -19.50 0.99 -12.55
N ALA A 91 -20.02 0.42 -13.63
CA ALA A 91 -19.66 0.83 -14.98
C ALA A 91 -19.95 2.32 -15.23
N GLY A 92 -19.13 2.98 -16.06
CA GLY A 92 -19.29 4.39 -16.40
C GLY A 92 -18.86 5.39 -15.31
N THR A 93 -18.36 4.90 -14.16
CA THR A 93 -17.84 5.74 -13.07
C THR A 93 -16.31 5.83 -13.04
N TYR A 94 -15.64 5.17 -13.98
CA TYR A 94 -14.21 5.19 -14.14
C TYR A 94 -13.82 5.10 -15.62
N GLU A 95 -12.70 5.71 -15.98
CA GLU A 95 -12.10 5.60 -17.30
C GLU A 95 -11.38 4.26 -17.47
N GLU A 96 -11.38 3.71 -18.69
CA GLU A 96 -10.63 2.51 -19.02
C GLU A 96 -9.15 2.66 -18.62
N GLY A 97 -8.63 1.64 -17.95
CA GLY A 97 -7.27 1.66 -17.40
C GLY A 97 -7.15 2.17 -15.97
N ALA A 98 -8.24 2.65 -15.35
CA ALA A 98 -8.20 2.89 -13.91
C ALA A 98 -8.06 1.57 -13.12
N PHE A 99 -7.28 1.59 -12.05
CA PHE A 99 -7.15 0.45 -11.12
C PHE A 99 -8.21 0.46 -10.02
N THR A 100 -8.76 1.63 -9.73
CA THR A 100 -9.83 1.85 -8.75
C THR A 100 -11.11 2.24 -9.48
N GLY A 101 -12.24 1.70 -9.05
CA GLY A 101 -13.58 2.08 -9.49
C GLY A 101 -14.48 2.43 -8.30
N ILE A 102 -15.71 2.84 -8.60
CA ILE A 102 -16.71 3.21 -7.58
C ILE A 102 -17.62 2.02 -7.33
N LEU A 103 -17.75 1.56 -6.08
CA LEU A 103 -18.72 0.52 -5.69
C LEU A 103 -20.13 1.10 -5.59
N ARG A 104 -20.22 2.31 -5.04
CA ARG A 104 -21.47 3.05 -4.83
C ARG A 104 -21.17 4.54 -4.74
N GLN A 105 -22.06 5.38 -5.27
CA GLN A 105 -21.96 6.83 -5.10
C GLN A 105 -22.32 7.27 -3.66
N PRO A 106 -21.77 8.40 -3.17
CA PRO A 106 -22.15 8.98 -1.88
C PRO A 106 -23.66 9.18 -1.73
N ARG A 107 -24.19 8.90 -0.53
CA ARG A 107 -25.62 9.04 -0.16
C ARG A 107 -25.84 9.66 1.22
N SER A 108 -24.77 10.12 1.86
CA SER A 108 -24.82 10.67 3.20
C SER A 108 -23.67 11.63 3.44
N ARG A 109 -23.78 12.39 4.54
CA ARG A 109 -22.68 13.23 5.03
C ARG A 109 -21.41 12.42 5.30
N ALA A 110 -21.54 11.24 5.90
CA ALA A 110 -20.42 10.35 6.18
C ALA A 110 -19.73 9.88 4.88
N ASP A 111 -20.53 9.54 3.85
CA ASP A 111 -19.99 9.18 2.54
C ASP A 111 -19.23 10.35 1.91
N LEU A 112 -19.78 11.57 1.97
CA LEU A 112 -19.13 12.76 1.44
C LEU A 112 -17.79 13.03 2.15
N GLU A 113 -17.70 12.80 3.45
CA GLU A 113 -16.48 12.98 4.25
C GLU A 113 -15.40 11.96 3.89
N ALA A 114 -15.79 10.69 3.78
CA ALA A 114 -14.93 9.60 3.32
C ALA A 114 -14.43 9.86 1.89
N ALA A 115 -15.34 10.26 0.98
CA ALA A 115 -15.03 10.62 -0.40
C ALA A 115 -14.01 11.76 -0.49
N ARG A 116 -14.19 12.82 0.31
CA ARG A 116 -13.26 13.96 0.36
C ARG A 116 -11.88 13.54 0.89
N SER A 117 -11.83 12.69 1.92
CA SER A 117 -10.58 12.12 2.43
C SER A 117 -9.87 11.29 1.34
N ALA A 118 -10.60 10.42 0.64
CA ALA A 118 -10.08 9.57 -0.41
C ALA A 118 -9.55 10.37 -1.62
N VAL A 119 -10.24 11.46 -2.00
CA VAL A 119 -9.78 12.39 -3.05
C VAL A 119 -8.50 13.09 -2.62
N ALA A 120 -8.45 13.62 -1.40
CA ALA A 120 -7.29 14.31 -0.87
C ALA A 120 -6.07 13.37 -0.72
N ALA A 121 -6.30 12.10 -0.42
CA ALA A 121 -5.28 11.07 -0.32
C ALA A 121 -4.74 10.58 -1.69
N CYS A 122 -5.38 10.96 -2.81
CA CYS A 122 -4.98 10.48 -4.13
C CYS A 122 -3.76 11.27 -4.67
N PRO A 123 -2.55 10.68 -4.73
CA PRO A 123 -1.29 11.39 -5.00
C PRO A 123 -1.19 11.92 -6.45
N VAL A 124 -1.97 11.32 -7.35
CA VAL A 124 -2.03 11.64 -8.79
C VAL A 124 -3.34 12.33 -9.17
N HIS A 125 -4.18 12.67 -8.18
CA HIS A 125 -5.47 13.32 -8.38
C HIS A 125 -6.41 12.60 -9.37
N ALA A 126 -6.32 11.26 -9.42
CA ALA A 126 -7.13 10.48 -10.34
C ALA A 126 -8.60 10.39 -9.91
N LEU A 127 -8.86 10.37 -8.60
CA LEU A 127 -10.20 10.36 -8.04
C LEU A 127 -10.76 11.79 -8.01
N ARG A 128 -11.93 11.98 -8.63
CA ARG A 128 -12.64 13.25 -8.71
C ARG A 128 -13.95 13.13 -7.96
N LEU A 129 -14.25 14.14 -7.15
CA LEU A 129 -15.57 14.35 -6.58
C LEU A 129 -16.16 15.60 -7.23
N ARG A 130 -17.23 15.42 -8.01
CA ARG A 130 -18.04 16.54 -8.50
C ARG A 130 -19.14 16.81 -7.48
N SER A 131 -19.32 18.05 -7.10
CA SER A 131 -20.41 18.50 -6.23
C SER A 131 -21.08 19.70 -6.89
N PRO A 132 -22.40 19.73 -7.10
CA PRO A 132 -23.13 20.92 -6.72
C PRO A 132 -23.12 21.00 -5.17
N PRO A 133 -23.04 22.19 -4.55
CA PRO A 133 -23.38 22.26 -3.13
C PRO A 133 -24.82 21.74 -2.97
N PRO A 134 -25.15 20.97 -1.90
CA PRO A 134 -26.55 20.81 -1.52
C PRO A 134 -27.14 22.21 -1.44
N SER A 135 -28.28 22.44 -2.11
CA SER A 135 -29.01 23.70 -2.04
C SER A 135 -29.19 24.08 -0.56
N GLY A 136 -28.38 25.02 -0.05
CA GLY A 136 -28.42 25.48 1.35
C GLY A 136 -27.21 25.12 2.24
N ALA A 137 -26.23 24.33 1.77
CA ALA A 137 -25.03 24.06 2.57
C ALA A 137 -24.09 25.28 2.61
N ARG A 138 -23.84 25.83 3.80
CA ARG A 138 -22.86 26.92 3.98
C ARG A 138 -21.46 26.48 3.51
N PRO A 139 -20.67 27.37 2.88
CA PRO A 139 -19.25 27.12 2.62
C PRO A 139 -18.56 26.63 3.90
N GLY A 140 -17.91 25.46 3.84
CA GLY A 140 -17.20 24.88 4.99
C GLY A 140 -18.01 23.97 5.92
N ALA A 141 -19.28 23.69 5.65
CA ALA A 141 -20.14 22.82 6.51
C ALA A 141 -19.55 21.43 6.80
N VAL A 142 -18.66 20.93 5.94
CA VAL A 142 -18.04 19.59 6.03
C VAL A 142 -16.53 19.69 6.41
N GLY A 143 -16.00 20.87 6.77
CA GLY A 143 -14.61 21.03 7.27
C GLY A 143 -13.50 20.55 6.31
N ALA A 144 -12.28 20.32 6.81
CA ALA A 144 -11.15 19.82 6.02
C ALA A 144 -11.25 18.30 5.73
N PRO A 145 -10.72 17.79 4.60
CA PRO A 145 -10.79 16.37 4.23
C PRO A 145 -10.31 15.40 5.32
N PHE A 146 -9.23 15.73 6.03
CA PHE A 146 -8.64 14.85 7.05
C PHE A 146 -9.06 15.19 8.49
N ARG A 147 -10.18 15.90 8.68
CA ARG A 147 -10.61 16.33 10.03
C ARG A 147 -10.91 15.18 11.00
N ALA A 148 -11.26 14.01 10.48
CA ALA A 148 -11.51 12.78 11.25
C ALA A 148 -10.25 11.90 11.38
N TRP A 149 -9.08 12.45 11.08
CA TRP A 149 -7.79 11.78 11.12
C TRP A 149 -6.81 12.54 12.03
N PRO A 150 -5.83 11.85 12.66
CA PRO A 150 -5.56 10.41 12.64
C PRO A 150 -6.71 9.53 13.16
N ARG A 151 -6.82 8.31 12.62
CA ARG A 151 -7.87 7.33 12.97
C ARG A 151 -7.25 6.15 13.71
N ARG A 152 -7.82 5.79 14.86
CA ARG A 152 -7.42 4.58 15.59
C ARG A 152 -7.84 3.35 14.78
N ILE A 153 -6.89 2.46 14.53
CA ILE A 153 -7.15 1.15 13.90
C ILE A 153 -7.70 0.21 14.95
N GLU A 154 -6.88 -0.08 15.96
CA GLU A 154 -7.24 -0.89 17.12
C GLU A 154 -6.16 -0.69 18.19
N GLU A 155 -6.51 -0.82 19.47
CA GLU A 155 -5.57 -0.65 20.59
C GLU A 155 -4.73 0.64 20.41
N ASP A 156 -3.41 0.54 20.53
CA ASP A 156 -2.47 1.65 20.51
C ASP A 156 -2.02 2.04 19.08
N VAL A 157 -2.66 1.51 18.03
CA VAL A 157 -2.27 1.72 16.63
C VAL A 157 -3.19 2.71 15.92
N TRP A 158 -2.58 3.70 15.27
CA TRP A 158 -3.24 4.77 14.54
C TRP A 158 -2.77 4.83 13.09
N ALA A 159 -3.69 5.12 12.17
CA ALA A 159 -3.36 5.55 10.81
C ALA A 159 -3.47 7.08 10.72
N LEU A 160 -2.45 7.74 10.17
CA LEU A 160 -2.29 9.20 10.28
C LEU A 160 -3.06 10.01 9.23
N GLY A 161 -3.53 9.37 8.15
CA GLY A 161 -4.56 9.90 7.25
C GLY A 161 -4.15 10.99 6.28
N HIS A 162 -3.10 11.78 6.53
CA HIS A 162 -2.59 12.80 5.59
C HIS A 162 -1.35 12.29 4.84
N PRO A 163 -1.49 11.38 3.86
CA PRO A 163 -0.33 10.75 3.23
C PRO A 163 0.49 11.76 2.42
N ALA A 164 1.82 11.60 2.44
CA ALA A 164 2.72 12.46 1.69
C ALA A 164 2.72 12.08 0.20
N ARG A 165 2.58 13.08 -0.68
CA ARG A 165 2.69 12.87 -2.14
C ARG A 165 4.09 12.42 -2.54
N GLU A 166 5.11 12.88 -1.82
CA GLU A 166 6.52 12.52 -2.01
C GLU A 166 6.77 11.04 -1.68
N ASN A 167 5.97 10.46 -0.78
CA ASN A 167 5.94 9.03 -0.47
C ASN A 167 4.85 8.30 -1.28
N ALA A 168 4.53 8.79 -2.48
CA ALA A 168 3.53 8.24 -3.40
C ALA A 168 2.13 8.03 -2.79
N GLY A 169 1.78 8.73 -1.71
CA GLY A 169 0.49 8.60 -1.04
C GLY A 169 0.41 7.42 -0.06
N ALA A 170 1.55 6.86 0.36
CA ALA A 170 1.60 5.75 1.32
C ALA A 170 0.94 6.12 2.66
N THR A 171 0.25 5.13 3.24
CA THR A 171 -0.30 5.23 4.59
C THR A 171 0.82 5.12 5.61
N ALA A 172 0.92 6.11 6.49
CA ALA A 172 1.80 6.07 7.66
C ALA A 172 1.01 5.74 8.92
N TYR A 173 1.69 5.06 9.85
CA TYR A 173 1.09 4.58 11.10
C TYR A 173 1.87 5.06 12.31
N PHE A 174 1.17 5.18 13.43
CA PHE A 174 1.77 5.48 14.72
C PHE A 174 1.36 4.43 15.75
N ILE A 175 2.35 3.86 16.41
CA ILE A 175 2.19 2.95 17.54
C ILE A 175 2.47 3.76 18.82
N GLU A 176 1.44 4.02 19.59
CA GLU A 176 1.51 4.72 20.87
C GLU A 176 2.14 3.79 21.92
N ARG A 177 3.19 4.25 22.62
CA ARG A 177 3.92 3.42 23.60
C ARG A 177 4.39 4.24 24.80
N PRO A 178 4.39 3.67 26.02
CA PRO A 178 5.10 4.25 27.15
C PRO A 178 6.59 4.39 26.81
N GLY A 179 7.14 5.61 26.89
CA GLY A 179 8.55 5.89 26.54
C GLY A 179 8.77 6.39 25.10
N GLY A 180 7.70 6.71 24.38
CA GLY A 180 7.72 7.31 23.04
C GLY A 180 7.34 6.30 21.96
N GLY A 181 6.51 6.74 21.03
CA GLY A 181 5.90 5.87 20.03
C GLY A 181 6.81 5.49 18.87
N VAL A 182 6.29 4.62 18.01
CA VAL A 182 6.93 4.21 16.75
C VAL A 182 6.14 4.78 15.59
N LEU A 183 6.79 5.62 14.79
CA LEU A 183 6.26 6.12 13.52
C LEU A 183 6.71 5.15 12.42
N VAL A 184 5.75 4.50 11.76
CA VAL A 184 5.99 3.54 10.66
C VAL A 184 5.68 4.25 9.34
N ASP A 185 6.73 4.44 8.54
CA ASP A 185 6.74 5.36 7.38
C ASP A 185 6.26 6.77 7.77
N LEU A 186 6.11 7.68 6.79
CA LEU A 186 5.95 9.11 7.07
C LEU A 186 4.77 9.74 6.32
N PRO A 187 3.85 10.41 7.05
CA PRO A 187 2.79 11.20 6.43
C PRO A 187 3.35 12.56 5.98
N SER A 188 2.49 13.43 5.43
CA SER A 188 2.84 14.84 5.25
C SER A 188 3.18 15.48 6.61
N PRO A 189 4.28 16.25 6.68
CA PRO A 189 4.63 16.98 7.87
C PRO A 189 3.70 18.18 8.03
N THR A 190 2.75 18.07 8.96
CA THR A 190 1.81 19.15 9.27
C THR A 190 1.79 19.38 10.76
N GLU A 191 1.53 20.62 11.18
CA GLU A 191 1.47 20.95 12.61
C GLU A 191 0.39 20.12 13.35
N ALA A 192 -0.72 19.81 12.67
CA ALA A 192 -1.75 18.93 13.22
C ALA A 192 -1.24 17.52 13.52
N VAL A 193 -0.42 16.94 12.63
CA VAL A 193 0.22 15.63 12.84
C VAL A 193 1.27 15.72 13.95
N PHE A 194 2.11 16.76 13.95
CA PHE A 194 3.13 16.92 15.00
C PHE A 194 2.52 17.03 16.38
N ARG A 195 1.54 17.92 16.57
CA ARG A 195 0.82 18.07 17.83
C ARG A 195 0.17 16.76 18.28
N PHE A 196 -0.48 16.04 17.36
CA PHE A 196 -1.09 14.73 17.66
C PHE A 196 -0.05 13.74 18.20
N LEU A 197 1.15 13.69 17.62
CA LEU A 197 2.22 12.80 18.07
C LEU A 197 2.78 13.22 19.44
N GLU A 198 2.97 14.53 19.67
CA GLU A 198 3.46 15.06 20.95
C GLU A 198 2.49 14.79 22.10
N GLU A 199 1.20 15.03 21.90
CA GLU A 199 0.14 14.77 22.87
C GLU A 199 0.09 13.28 23.29
N ARG A 200 0.71 12.39 22.50
CA ARG A 200 0.81 10.95 22.74
C ARG A 200 2.20 10.46 23.15
N GLY A 201 3.01 11.36 23.71
CA GLY A 201 4.32 11.04 24.25
C GLY A 201 5.46 11.10 23.23
N GLY A 202 5.20 11.65 22.04
CA GLY A 202 6.21 11.89 21.00
C GLY A 202 6.66 10.61 20.27
N VAL A 203 7.69 10.77 19.45
CA VAL A 203 8.24 9.69 18.61
C VAL A 203 9.62 9.28 19.13
N ARG A 204 9.78 8.00 19.47
CA ARG A 204 11.09 7.42 19.81
C ARG A 204 11.76 6.74 18.63
N TRP A 205 10.97 6.15 17.74
CA TRP A 205 11.44 5.38 16.60
C TRP A 205 10.76 5.85 15.33
N ILE A 206 11.54 6.05 14.27
CA ILE A 206 11.02 6.22 12.91
C ILE A 206 11.46 4.97 12.13
N PHE A 207 10.53 4.05 11.91
CA PHE A 207 10.78 2.83 11.15
C PHE A 207 10.38 3.04 9.69
N LEU A 208 11.37 3.05 8.80
CA LEU A 208 11.18 3.23 7.37
C LEU A 208 11.18 1.84 6.71
N THR A 209 10.03 1.44 6.19
CA THR A 209 9.82 0.08 5.66
C THR A 209 10.70 -0.22 4.45
N HIS A 210 10.95 0.81 3.63
CA HIS A 210 11.83 0.76 2.45
C HIS A 210 12.14 2.17 1.95
N ARG A 211 13.08 2.27 0.99
CA ARG A 211 13.60 3.55 0.48
C ARG A 211 12.57 4.47 -0.17
N ASP A 212 11.42 3.96 -0.63
CA ASP A 212 10.43 4.77 -1.35
C ASP A 212 9.59 5.64 -0.41
N HIS A 213 9.53 5.32 0.89
CA HIS A 213 8.72 6.02 1.89
C HIS A 213 9.56 6.85 2.86
N THR A 214 10.69 7.37 2.37
CA THR A 214 11.68 8.05 3.21
C THR A 214 11.56 9.57 3.18
N ALA A 215 10.69 10.16 2.34
CA ALA A 215 10.52 11.61 2.35
C ALA A 215 10.04 12.10 3.72
N HIS A 216 10.54 13.27 4.12
CA HIS A 216 10.29 13.95 5.40
C HIS A 216 10.99 13.34 6.63
N HIS A 217 11.82 12.30 6.47
CA HIS A 217 12.45 11.64 7.62
C HIS A 217 13.34 12.57 8.46
N ALA A 218 14.08 13.47 7.80
CA ALA A 218 14.89 14.47 8.47
C ALA A 218 14.05 15.53 9.20
N GLU A 219 12.89 15.90 8.64
CA GLU A 219 11.98 16.88 9.25
C GLU A 219 11.32 16.32 10.51
N PHE A 220 10.85 15.08 10.47
CA PHE A 220 10.34 14.40 11.66
C PHE A 220 11.45 14.18 12.71
N ALA A 221 12.68 13.83 12.30
CA ALA A 221 13.80 13.69 13.22
C ALA A 221 14.18 15.03 13.89
N ALA A 222 14.10 16.14 13.16
CA ALA A 222 14.30 17.48 13.72
C ALA A 222 13.17 17.86 14.69
N ARG A 223 11.93 17.47 14.39
CA ARG A 223 10.76 17.75 15.26
C ARG A 223 10.76 16.93 16.55
N PHE A 224 11.32 15.73 16.53
CA PHE A 224 11.42 14.82 17.67
C PHE A 224 12.90 14.49 17.97
N PRO A 225 13.65 15.41 18.60
CA PRO A 225 15.05 15.18 18.94
C PRO A 225 15.24 13.92 19.80
N GLY A 226 16.23 13.11 19.45
CA GLY A 226 16.51 11.85 20.15
C GLY A 226 15.70 10.65 19.65
N CYS A 227 14.77 10.83 18.71
CA CYS A 227 14.26 9.69 17.96
C CYS A 227 15.37 9.05 17.12
N ARG A 228 15.27 7.73 16.88
CA ARG A 228 16.21 7.00 16.02
C ARG A 228 15.48 6.53 14.77
N ARG A 229 16.04 6.83 13.59
CA ARG A 229 15.55 6.31 12.32
C ARG A 229 16.15 4.94 12.07
N VAL A 230 15.32 4.06 11.52
CA VAL A 230 15.66 2.68 11.20
C VAL A 230 15.31 2.44 9.73
N LEU A 231 16.28 1.96 8.96
CA LEU A 231 16.13 1.59 7.55
C LEU A 231 17.04 0.38 7.29
N ALA A 232 16.75 -0.44 6.29
CA ALA A 232 17.69 -1.47 5.88
C ALA A 232 18.89 -0.85 5.15
N ALA A 233 20.09 -1.35 5.43
CA ALA A 233 21.34 -0.91 4.79
C ALA A 233 21.28 -1.00 3.25
N ALA A 234 20.60 -2.02 2.72
CA ALA A 234 20.42 -2.23 1.27
C ALA A 234 19.55 -1.16 0.58
N ASP A 235 18.84 -0.34 1.35
CA ASP A 235 17.95 0.73 0.87
C ASP A 235 18.46 2.13 1.24
N VAL A 236 19.67 2.23 1.79
CA VAL A 236 20.32 3.52 2.08
C VAL A 236 20.69 4.22 0.77
N ASN A 237 20.21 5.46 0.61
CA ASN A 237 20.49 6.29 -0.55
C ASN A 237 21.54 7.35 -0.17
N PRO A 238 22.70 7.37 -0.85
CA PRO A 238 23.65 8.46 -0.67
C PRO A 238 23.11 9.75 -1.30
N ARG A 239 23.64 10.90 -0.87
CA ARG A 239 23.29 12.20 -1.46
C ARG A 239 23.54 12.20 -2.98
N GLY A 240 22.54 12.65 -3.74
CA GLY A 240 22.61 12.71 -5.20
C GLY A 240 22.29 11.39 -5.93
N ALA A 241 21.99 10.30 -5.21
CA ALA A 241 21.59 9.04 -5.84
C ALA A 241 20.09 9.02 -6.17
N GLY A 242 19.76 9.40 -7.40
CA GLY A 242 18.42 9.20 -7.95
C GLY A 242 17.37 10.16 -7.38
N ARG A 243 16.15 9.66 -7.18
CA ARG A 243 14.97 10.47 -6.81
C ARG A 243 14.66 10.47 -5.31
N ASN A 244 15.19 9.51 -4.56
CA ASN A 244 14.87 9.37 -3.15
C ASN A 244 15.71 10.35 -2.31
N PRO A 245 15.20 10.79 -1.14
CA PRO A 245 15.99 11.55 -0.19
C PRO A 245 17.28 10.82 0.19
N ALA A 246 18.30 11.59 0.56
CA ALA A 246 19.46 11.01 1.21
C ALA A 246 19.04 10.36 2.52
N THR A 247 19.54 9.16 2.78
CA THR A 247 19.29 8.41 4.01
C THR A 247 20.59 7.86 4.61
N SER A 248 21.74 8.34 4.14
CA SER A 248 23.06 8.03 4.69
C SER A 248 23.20 8.39 6.17
N GLU A 249 22.42 9.37 6.64
CA GLU A 249 22.39 9.84 8.03
C GLU A 249 21.41 9.07 8.93
N VAL A 250 20.71 8.04 8.42
CA VAL A 250 19.85 7.19 9.23
C VAL A 250 20.69 6.45 10.28
N GLU A 251 20.28 6.55 11.54
CA GLU A 251 21.06 6.11 12.70
C GLU A 251 21.24 4.59 12.76
N ILE A 252 20.25 3.83 12.29
CA ILE A 252 20.28 2.37 12.31
C ILE A 252 20.03 1.82 10.91
N GLN A 253 21.05 1.16 10.39
CA GLN A 253 21.05 0.55 9.07
C GLN A 253 21.07 -0.96 9.24
N LEU A 254 19.88 -1.58 9.21
CA LEU A 254 19.70 -3.00 9.50
C LEU A 254 20.20 -3.88 8.36
N SER A 255 20.69 -5.08 8.69
CA SER A 255 21.07 -6.08 7.69
C SER A 255 19.83 -6.63 6.98
N ASP A 256 20.01 -7.18 5.77
CA ASP A 256 18.93 -7.79 4.98
C ASP A 256 18.69 -9.28 5.31
N ARG A 257 19.27 -9.77 6.40
CA ARG A 257 19.09 -11.13 6.95
C ARG A 257 17.63 -11.44 7.24
N LEU A 258 17.17 -12.63 6.84
CA LEU A 258 15.76 -13.04 6.95
C LEU A 258 15.37 -13.50 8.37
N GLU A 259 16.35 -13.65 9.26
CA GLU A 259 16.14 -13.88 10.68
C GLU A 259 15.48 -12.65 11.34
N PRO A 260 14.52 -12.84 12.25
CA PRO A 260 13.93 -11.73 12.99
C PRO A 260 14.98 -10.95 13.79
N MET A 261 14.75 -9.65 13.95
CA MET A 261 15.61 -8.78 14.73
C MET A 261 14.81 -7.71 15.47
N THR A 262 15.41 -7.09 16.47
CA THR A 262 14.86 -5.92 17.14
C THR A 262 15.06 -4.65 16.28
N LEU A 263 14.44 -3.53 16.67
CA LEU A 263 14.64 -2.23 16.00
C LEU A 263 16.09 -1.73 16.02
N ASP A 264 16.91 -2.19 16.97
CA ASP A 264 18.33 -1.86 17.05
C ASP A 264 19.25 -2.86 16.34
N GLY A 265 18.68 -3.89 15.71
CA GLY A 265 19.40 -4.88 14.92
C GLY A 265 19.94 -6.07 15.71
N SER A 266 19.58 -6.19 16.99
CA SER A 266 19.90 -7.38 17.78
C SER A 266 19.11 -8.58 17.22
N PRO A 267 19.75 -9.75 17.00
CA PRO A 267 19.04 -10.95 16.55
C PRO A 267 17.96 -11.37 17.53
N LEU A 268 16.83 -11.84 17.00
CA LEU A 268 15.73 -12.41 17.76
C LEU A 268 15.52 -13.86 17.27
N ALA A 269 15.43 -14.81 18.19
CA ALA A 269 15.14 -16.19 17.81
C ALA A 269 13.71 -16.30 17.27
N ASP A 270 13.50 -17.20 16.30
CA ASP A 270 12.17 -17.45 15.73
C ASP A 270 11.12 -17.75 16.81
N SER A 271 11.48 -18.54 17.83
CA SER A 271 10.61 -18.91 18.95
C SER A 271 10.09 -17.72 19.75
N ASP A 272 10.85 -16.62 19.77
CA ASP A 272 10.55 -15.45 20.61
C ASP A 272 9.67 -14.43 19.87
N LEU A 273 9.52 -14.59 18.54
CA LEU A 273 8.78 -13.65 17.68
C LEU A 273 7.32 -13.44 18.12
N ALA A 274 6.63 -14.51 18.52
CA ALA A 274 5.23 -14.44 18.93
C ALA A 274 5.00 -13.68 20.25
N GLY A 275 6.04 -13.59 21.09
CA GLY A 275 6.04 -12.92 22.40
C GLY A 275 6.72 -11.54 22.38
N ALA A 276 7.47 -11.22 21.32
CA ALA A 276 8.12 -9.93 21.19
C ALA A 276 7.10 -8.78 21.08
N GLU A 277 7.36 -7.68 21.79
CA GLU A 277 6.54 -6.47 21.65
C GLU A 277 6.74 -5.85 20.27
N LEU A 278 7.99 -5.73 19.81
CA LEU A 278 8.36 -5.23 18.49
C LEU A 278 9.39 -6.17 17.87
N ALA A 279 9.17 -6.54 16.62
CA ALA A 279 10.14 -7.30 15.84
C ALA A 279 10.17 -6.82 14.39
N VAL A 280 11.37 -6.70 13.85
CA VAL A 280 11.64 -6.39 12.45
C VAL A 280 11.86 -7.70 11.70
N LEU A 281 11.21 -7.81 10.55
CA LEU A 281 11.36 -8.92 9.62
C LEU A 281 11.89 -8.35 8.30
N SER A 282 13.14 -8.67 7.93
CA SER A 282 13.65 -8.33 6.60
C SER A 282 12.82 -9.09 5.55
N GLN A 283 12.33 -8.39 4.53
CA GLN A 283 11.44 -8.91 3.51
C GLN A 283 11.80 -8.37 2.11
N PRO A 284 13.05 -8.58 1.64
CA PRO A 284 13.53 -8.00 0.39
C PRO A 284 12.80 -8.57 -0.82
N GLY A 285 12.72 -7.77 -1.88
CA GLY A 285 12.13 -8.15 -3.17
C GLY A 285 11.37 -7.01 -3.85
N HIS A 286 10.54 -6.28 -3.11
CA HIS A 286 9.99 -5.00 -3.57
C HIS A 286 11.12 -4.00 -3.80
N THR A 287 11.88 -3.72 -2.74
CA THR A 287 13.22 -3.12 -2.78
C THR A 287 14.25 -4.10 -2.23
N ALA A 288 15.54 -3.78 -2.33
CA ALA A 288 16.61 -4.64 -1.80
C ALA A 288 16.58 -4.70 -0.27
N GLY A 289 16.09 -3.63 0.38
CA GLY A 289 16.00 -3.48 1.83
C GLY A 289 14.57 -3.33 2.36
N SER A 290 13.57 -3.91 1.69
CA SER A 290 12.20 -3.92 2.22
C SER A 290 12.13 -4.69 3.54
N MET A 291 11.40 -4.15 4.51
CA MET A 291 11.21 -4.74 5.84
C MET A 291 9.74 -4.62 6.28
N CYS A 292 9.33 -5.54 7.14
CA CYS A 292 8.07 -5.48 7.88
C CYS A 292 8.34 -5.24 9.37
N LEU A 293 7.40 -4.58 10.05
CA LEU A 293 7.39 -4.45 11.50
C LEU A 293 6.22 -5.25 12.07
N LEU A 294 6.51 -6.13 13.03
CA LEU A 294 5.52 -6.84 13.82
C LEU A 294 5.38 -6.15 15.18
N TYR A 295 4.16 -5.83 15.57
CA TYR A 295 3.83 -5.31 16.89
C TYR A 295 2.91 -6.28 17.65
N ARG A 296 3.40 -6.76 18.80
CA ARG A 296 2.72 -7.67 19.75
C ARG A 296 2.14 -8.94 19.14
N GLY A 297 2.70 -9.42 18.03
CA GLY A 297 2.12 -10.55 17.27
C GLY A 297 0.68 -10.28 16.79
N ARG A 298 0.31 -9.01 16.62
CA ARG A 298 -1.06 -8.60 16.28
C ARG A 298 -1.12 -7.72 15.03
N PHE A 299 -0.16 -6.82 14.84
CA PHE A 299 -0.13 -5.91 13.70
C PHE A 299 1.13 -6.15 12.88
N LEU A 300 0.97 -6.49 11.62
CA LEU A 300 2.04 -6.64 10.65
C LEU A 300 2.01 -5.45 9.68
N PHE A 301 2.95 -4.52 9.86
CA PHE A 301 3.17 -3.41 8.96
C PHE A 301 4.11 -3.82 7.85
N THR A 302 3.68 -3.71 6.60
CA THR A 302 4.37 -4.38 5.48
C THR A 302 4.99 -3.43 4.45
N GLY A 303 4.79 -2.11 4.59
CA GLY A 303 5.15 -1.18 3.53
C GLY A 303 4.52 -1.62 2.20
N ASP A 304 5.33 -1.81 1.18
CA ASP A 304 4.88 -2.30 -0.13
C ASP A 304 5.19 -3.78 -0.36
N HIS A 305 5.50 -4.54 0.70
CA HIS A 305 5.82 -5.95 0.58
C HIS A 305 4.57 -6.83 0.31
N LEU A 306 3.51 -6.63 1.09
CA LEU A 306 2.25 -7.37 1.00
C LEU A 306 1.09 -6.45 1.34
N ALA A 307 -0.03 -6.57 0.66
CA ALA A 307 -1.28 -5.86 0.95
C ALA A 307 -2.47 -6.78 0.75
N TYR A 308 -3.67 -6.30 1.08
CA TYR A 308 -4.90 -7.02 0.74
C TYR A 308 -5.48 -6.52 -0.57
N SER A 309 -6.04 -7.45 -1.35
CA SER A 309 -6.92 -7.11 -2.46
C SER A 309 -8.32 -7.64 -2.16
N ARG A 310 -9.28 -6.73 -1.92
CA ARG A 310 -10.69 -7.10 -1.74
C ARG A 310 -11.26 -7.77 -2.99
N ARG A 311 -10.70 -7.49 -4.17
CA ARG A 311 -11.10 -8.09 -5.45
C ARG A 311 -10.92 -9.60 -5.48
N ILE A 312 -9.82 -10.11 -4.94
CA ILE A 312 -9.52 -11.55 -4.86
C ILE A 312 -9.70 -12.14 -3.46
N GLY A 313 -10.05 -11.31 -2.48
CA GLY A 313 -10.36 -11.75 -1.12
C GLY A 313 -9.17 -12.37 -0.38
N GLN A 314 -7.94 -11.97 -0.71
CA GLN A 314 -6.72 -12.50 -0.10
C GLN A 314 -5.57 -11.48 -0.13
N MET A 315 -4.51 -11.80 0.60
CA MET A 315 -3.24 -11.07 0.54
C MET A 315 -2.55 -11.24 -0.83
N MET A 316 -1.84 -10.20 -1.27
CA MET A 316 -1.07 -10.18 -2.51
C MET A 316 0.15 -9.26 -2.40
N ALA A 317 1.11 -9.45 -3.30
CA ALA A 317 2.25 -8.55 -3.49
C ALA A 317 2.12 -7.75 -4.80
N PHE A 318 2.67 -6.55 -4.84
CA PHE A 318 2.52 -5.61 -5.95
C PHE A 318 3.43 -5.94 -7.13
N ARG A 319 3.00 -6.86 -8.00
CA ARG A 319 3.85 -7.29 -9.13
C ARG A 319 4.26 -6.15 -10.07
N LEU A 320 3.38 -5.17 -10.29
CA LEU A 320 3.67 -4.00 -11.11
C LEU A 320 4.67 -3.03 -10.44
N GLN A 321 4.75 -3.04 -9.11
CA GLN A 321 5.62 -2.21 -8.30
C GLN A 321 6.83 -2.96 -7.72
N CYS A 322 7.11 -4.19 -8.15
CA CYS A 322 8.29 -4.93 -7.71
C CYS A 322 9.56 -4.38 -8.37
N TRP A 323 10.37 -3.59 -7.65
CA TRP A 323 11.55 -2.91 -8.20
C TRP A 323 12.82 -3.74 -8.21
N ASN A 324 12.99 -4.63 -7.23
CA ASN A 324 14.22 -5.39 -7.06
C ASN A 324 14.16 -6.76 -7.75
N ASP A 325 13.39 -7.70 -7.19
CA ASP A 325 13.40 -9.10 -7.63
C ASP A 325 12.17 -9.84 -7.07
N TRP A 326 11.30 -10.31 -7.98
CA TRP A 326 10.06 -10.99 -7.61
C TRP A 326 10.31 -12.35 -6.97
N GLU A 327 11.28 -13.09 -7.47
CA GLU A 327 11.71 -14.37 -6.93
C GLU A 327 12.32 -14.20 -5.54
N ARG A 328 13.03 -13.10 -5.29
CA ARG A 328 13.48 -12.72 -3.94
C ARG A 328 12.30 -12.42 -3.02
N GLN A 329 11.29 -11.70 -3.51
CA GLN A 329 10.06 -11.44 -2.74
C GLN A 329 9.32 -12.74 -2.39
N ILE A 330 9.22 -13.69 -3.33
CA ILE A 330 8.65 -15.02 -3.09
C ILE A 330 9.40 -15.75 -1.98
N ARG A 331 10.75 -15.71 -1.97
CA ARG A 331 11.54 -16.32 -0.89
C ARG A 331 11.26 -15.67 0.48
N SER A 332 11.12 -14.35 0.51
CA SER A 332 10.76 -13.59 1.71
C SER A 332 9.38 -14.00 2.24
N VAL A 333 8.36 -14.06 1.38
CA VAL A 333 7.01 -14.52 1.77
C VAL A 333 7.02 -15.99 2.19
N ARG A 334 7.80 -16.85 1.53
CA ARG A 334 7.97 -18.26 1.94
C ARG A 334 8.55 -18.37 3.34
N ARG A 335 9.46 -17.46 3.74
CA ARG A 335 9.97 -17.38 5.11
C ARG A 335 8.86 -17.01 6.11
N LEU A 336 7.98 -16.07 5.78
CA LEU A 336 6.82 -15.73 6.62
C LEU A 336 5.87 -16.92 6.78
N VAL A 337 5.60 -17.65 5.69
CA VAL A 337 4.79 -18.90 5.73
C VAL A 337 5.43 -19.92 6.65
N ALA A 338 6.75 -20.14 6.57
CA ALA A 338 7.46 -21.08 7.43
C ALA A 338 7.39 -20.68 8.92
N LEU A 339 7.58 -19.39 9.24
CA LEU A 339 7.45 -18.87 10.60
C LEU A 339 6.03 -19.08 11.14
N ALA A 340 5.00 -18.79 10.34
CA ALA A 340 3.61 -18.97 10.75
C ALA A 340 3.25 -20.45 10.91
N GLY A 341 3.70 -21.31 9.98
CA GLY A 341 3.49 -22.76 10.04
C GLY A 341 4.17 -23.41 11.25
N ALA A 342 5.30 -22.86 11.70
CA ALA A 342 5.99 -23.28 12.93
C ALA A 342 5.39 -22.69 14.22
N GLY A 343 4.35 -21.85 14.13
CA GLY A 343 3.71 -21.22 15.30
C GLY A 343 4.42 -19.96 15.82
N HIS A 344 5.45 -19.47 15.11
CA HIS A 344 6.28 -18.34 15.53
C HIS A 344 5.74 -16.98 15.06
N LEU A 345 5.06 -16.94 13.92
CA LEU A 345 4.44 -15.72 13.38
C LEU A 345 2.92 -15.79 13.49
N ARG A 346 2.34 -14.75 14.08
CA ARG A 346 0.91 -14.50 14.17
C ARG A 346 0.64 -13.01 13.99
N PHE A 347 -0.51 -12.66 13.44
CA PHE A 347 -1.00 -11.30 13.31
C PHE A 347 -2.49 -11.30 13.01
N ALA A 348 -3.22 -10.32 13.56
CA ALA A 348 -4.63 -10.09 13.27
C ALA A 348 -4.81 -9.01 12.19
N TRP A 349 -3.86 -8.08 12.06
CA TRP A 349 -3.93 -6.96 11.14
C TRP A 349 -2.76 -6.96 10.16
N LEU A 350 -3.08 -6.79 8.88
CA LEU A 350 -2.16 -6.47 7.80
C LEU A 350 -2.31 -4.98 7.45
N LEU A 351 -1.22 -4.22 7.60
CA LEU A 351 -1.20 -2.77 7.47
C LEU A 351 -0.10 -2.31 6.49
N PRO A 352 -0.37 -2.29 5.18
CA PRO A 352 0.60 -1.86 4.18
C PRO A 352 0.71 -0.35 4.02
N GLY A 353 1.77 0.13 3.37
CA GLY A 353 1.89 1.52 2.91
C GLY A 353 0.93 1.79 1.76
N HIS A 354 0.97 0.95 0.73
CA HIS A 354 0.02 0.95 -0.39
C HIS A 354 -0.94 -0.23 -0.35
N GLY A 355 -2.08 -0.14 -1.04
CA GLY A 355 -3.11 -1.18 -1.05
C GLY A 355 -4.06 -1.14 0.14
N GLU A 356 -4.80 -2.21 0.35
CA GLU A 356 -5.90 -2.24 1.32
C GLU A 356 -5.48 -2.92 2.62
N TRP A 357 -6.01 -2.43 3.74
CA TRP A 357 -5.86 -3.05 5.04
C TRP A 357 -6.68 -4.34 5.11
N HIS A 358 -6.25 -5.27 5.97
CA HIS A 358 -7.05 -6.45 6.26
C HIS A 358 -6.91 -6.89 7.71
N ARG A 359 -8.06 -7.14 8.33
CA ARG A 359 -8.13 -7.87 9.59
C ARG A 359 -8.46 -9.32 9.28
N LEU A 360 -7.59 -10.22 9.70
CA LEU A 360 -7.80 -11.66 9.56
C LEU A 360 -9.05 -12.09 10.35
N GLU A 361 -9.71 -13.13 9.85
CA GLU A 361 -10.79 -13.77 10.58
C GLU A 361 -10.25 -14.42 11.87
N GLY A 362 -11.02 -14.34 12.96
CA GLY A 362 -10.60 -14.84 14.26
C GLY A 362 -9.66 -13.90 15.03
N ASP A 363 -8.76 -14.50 15.82
CA ASP A 363 -7.82 -13.83 16.72
C ASP A 363 -6.46 -13.49 16.07
N GLY A 364 -6.26 -13.89 14.82
CA GLY A 364 -4.98 -13.72 14.11
C GLY A 364 -3.91 -14.74 14.50
N GLY A 365 -4.29 -15.89 15.06
CA GLY A 365 -3.35 -16.96 15.43
C GLY A 365 -2.50 -17.47 14.26
N ALA A 366 -1.41 -18.17 14.59
CA ALA A 366 -0.42 -18.63 13.61
C ALA A 366 -1.01 -19.51 12.48
N PRO A 367 -1.99 -20.41 12.71
CA PRO A 367 -2.63 -21.14 11.62
C PRO A 367 -3.39 -20.24 10.63
N ALA A 368 -4.06 -19.20 11.12
CA ALA A 368 -4.76 -18.23 10.26
C ALA A 368 -3.76 -17.42 9.42
N ALA A 369 -2.69 -16.94 10.06
CA ALA A 369 -1.59 -16.25 9.37
C ALA A 369 -0.95 -17.16 8.30
N ALA A 370 -0.66 -18.42 8.62
CA ALA A 370 -0.09 -19.39 7.67
C ALA A 370 -1.02 -19.65 6.49
N ALA A 371 -2.32 -19.77 6.73
CA ALA A 371 -3.32 -19.98 5.67
C ALA A 371 -3.41 -18.77 4.72
N GLU A 372 -3.46 -17.54 5.25
CA GLU A 372 -3.48 -16.32 4.41
C GLU A 372 -2.18 -16.16 3.61
N LEU A 373 -1.03 -16.26 4.28
CA LEU A 373 0.28 -16.14 3.64
C LEU A 373 0.51 -17.25 2.61
N GLY A 374 0.04 -18.47 2.87
CA GLY A 374 0.12 -19.59 1.94
C GLY A 374 -0.68 -19.35 0.66
N ARG A 375 -1.87 -18.76 0.76
CA ARG A 375 -2.66 -18.37 -0.43
C ARG A 375 -2.00 -17.26 -1.22
N ALA A 376 -1.41 -16.27 -0.52
CA ALA A 376 -0.64 -15.22 -1.16
C ALA A 376 0.57 -15.78 -1.90
N LEU A 377 1.35 -16.65 -1.26
CA LEU A 377 2.53 -17.30 -1.84
C LEU A 377 2.15 -18.10 -3.09
N ALA A 378 1.13 -18.95 -3.00
CA ALA A 378 0.66 -19.74 -4.14
C ALA A 378 0.21 -18.85 -5.31
N TRP A 379 -0.44 -17.71 -5.03
CA TRP A 379 -0.77 -16.72 -6.05
C TRP A 379 0.49 -16.06 -6.64
N MET A 380 1.46 -15.68 -5.81
CA MET A 380 2.71 -15.04 -6.24
C MET A 380 3.55 -15.94 -7.14
N GLU A 381 3.62 -17.24 -6.84
CA GLU A 381 4.37 -18.24 -7.62
C GLU A 381 3.82 -18.45 -9.04
N ARG A 382 2.55 -18.09 -9.29
CA ARG A 382 1.95 -18.12 -10.64
C ARG A 382 2.25 -16.87 -11.46
N GLN A 383 2.74 -15.81 -10.82
CA GLN A 383 2.99 -14.53 -11.49
C GLN A 383 4.32 -14.58 -12.26
N ALA A 384 4.40 -13.80 -13.34
CA ALA A 384 5.59 -13.74 -14.17
C ALA A 384 6.84 -13.32 -13.38
N PRO A 385 8.02 -13.94 -13.58
CA PRO A 385 9.26 -13.62 -12.86
C PRO A 385 9.83 -12.24 -13.20
N GLY A 386 10.86 -11.81 -12.47
CA GLY A 386 11.62 -10.59 -12.70
C GLY A 386 10.99 -9.34 -12.09
N HIS A 387 11.52 -8.16 -12.43
CA HIS A 387 11.17 -6.90 -11.79
C HIS A 387 10.73 -5.82 -12.81
N VAL A 388 10.27 -4.68 -12.30
CA VAL A 388 9.91 -3.49 -13.08
C VAL A 388 10.90 -2.38 -12.74
N PRO A 389 11.93 -2.12 -13.57
CA PRO A 389 12.89 -1.06 -13.25
C PRO A 389 12.23 0.32 -13.15
N PHE A 390 12.66 1.15 -12.20
CA PHE A 390 12.16 2.53 -12.05
C PHE A 390 12.26 3.36 -13.34
N PHE A 391 13.34 3.19 -14.12
CA PHE A 391 13.51 3.92 -15.38
C PHE A 391 12.47 3.55 -16.45
N ARG A 392 11.72 2.44 -16.27
CA ARG A 392 10.55 2.08 -17.08
C ARG A 392 9.24 2.45 -16.39
N PHE A 393 9.14 2.22 -15.08
CA PHE A 393 7.93 2.53 -14.33
C PHE A 393 7.61 4.03 -14.30
N ILE A 394 8.62 4.88 -14.05
CA ILE A 394 8.40 6.32 -13.92
C ILE A 394 7.88 6.94 -15.22
N PRO A 395 8.48 6.69 -16.41
CA PRO A 395 7.91 7.21 -17.65
C PRO A 395 6.49 6.68 -17.95
N TRP A 396 6.21 5.41 -17.63
CA TRP A 396 4.87 4.85 -17.73
C TRP A 396 3.87 5.63 -16.85
N LEU A 397 4.17 5.75 -15.54
CA LEU A 397 3.32 6.46 -14.59
C LEU A 397 3.13 7.93 -14.96
N GLN A 398 4.21 8.61 -15.36
CA GLN A 398 4.17 10.02 -15.76
C GLN A 398 3.36 10.23 -17.03
N SER A 399 3.50 9.35 -18.04
CA SER A 399 2.70 9.43 -19.27
C SER A 399 1.20 9.32 -18.98
N ARG A 400 0.85 8.45 -18.03
CA ARG A 400 -0.53 8.21 -17.61
C ARG A 400 -1.11 9.33 -16.75
N SER A 401 -0.32 9.82 -15.78
CA SER A 401 -0.78 10.81 -14.78
C SER A 401 -0.73 12.23 -15.30
N TYR A 402 0.17 12.52 -16.25
CA TYR A 402 0.41 13.86 -16.80
C TYR A 402 0.49 13.78 -18.34
N PRO A 403 -0.63 13.47 -19.02
CA PRO A 403 -0.67 13.23 -20.47
C PRO A 403 -0.28 14.47 -21.31
N GLY A 404 -0.33 15.66 -20.73
CA GLY A 404 0.08 16.92 -21.38
C GLY A 404 1.59 17.16 -21.45
N THR A 405 2.43 16.29 -20.89
CA THR A 405 3.90 16.47 -20.92
C THR A 405 4.51 16.08 -22.27
N ARG A 406 5.70 16.61 -22.60
CA ARG A 406 6.45 16.21 -23.80
C ARG A 406 6.77 14.71 -23.80
N LEU A 407 7.14 14.18 -22.63
CA LEU A 407 7.39 12.75 -22.42
C LEU A 407 6.14 11.93 -22.75
N ALA A 408 4.99 12.29 -22.17
CA ALA A 408 3.73 11.59 -22.41
C ALA A 408 3.39 11.58 -23.90
N ARG A 409 3.44 12.74 -24.58
CA ARG A 409 3.21 12.82 -26.03
C ARG A 409 4.12 11.91 -26.83
N ALA A 410 5.40 11.83 -26.50
CA ALA A 410 6.34 10.94 -27.17
C ALA A 410 6.00 9.46 -26.93
N VAL A 411 5.67 9.10 -25.68
CA VAL A 411 5.25 7.74 -25.31
C VAL A 411 3.99 7.31 -26.08
N HIS A 412 2.99 8.19 -26.13
CA HIS A 412 1.73 7.94 -26.83
C HIS A 412 1.90 7.92 -28.36
N ALA A 413 2.74 8.78 -28.94
CA ALA A 413 3.03 8.75 -30.38
C ALA A 413 3.60 7.40 -30.84
N ILE A 414 4.48 6.81 -30.02
CA ILE A 414 4.99 5.45 -30.26
C ILE A 414 3.90 4.40 -29.97
N GLY A 415 3.16 4.57 -28.87
CA GLY A 415 2.14 3.66 -28.38
C GLY A 415 0.86 3.54 -29.23
N GLY A 416 0.56 4.57 -30.02
CA GLY A 416 -0.73 4.77 -30.65
C GLY A 416 -1.75 5.44 -29.71
N ASP A 417 -2.96 5.65 -30.21
CA ASP A 417 -3.99 6.38 -29.48
C ASP A 417 -4.78 5.52 -28.48
N GLY A 418 -5.36 6.17 -27.48
CA GLY A 418 -6.30 5.59 -26.52
C GLY A 418 -5.67 4.89 -25.31
N PRO A 419 -6.48 4.15 -24.52
CA PRO A 419 -6.01 3.40 -23.34
C PRO A 419 -4.96 2.35 -23.70
N GLY A 420 -4.04 2.08 -22.76
CA GLY A 420 -2.98 1.06 -22.89
C GLY A 420 -1.81 1.45 -23.79
N SER A 421 -1.83 2.63 -24.42
CA SER A 421 -0.78 3.11 -25.33
C SER A 421 0.61 3.18 -24.71
N GLU A 422 0.72 3.35 -23.39
CA GLU A 422 1.95 3.46 -22.63
C GLU A 422 2.52 2.11 -22.19
N ALA A 423 1.78 1.00 -22.38
CA ALA A 423 2.14 -0.31 -21.88
C ALA A 423 3.48 -0.84 -22.45
N TRP A 424 3.89 -0.38 -23.64
CA TRP A 424 5.14 -0.80 -24.28
C TRP A 424 6.40 -0.38 -23.51
N VAL A 425 6.30 0.69 -22.72
CA VAL A 425 7.37 1.21 -21.85
C VAL A 425 7.74 0.20 -20.78
N LEU A 426 6.75 -0.57 -20.30
CA LEU A 426 6.95 -1.58 -19.27
C LEU A 426 7.58 -2.86 -19.84
N PRO A 427 8.30 -3.64 -19.00
CA PRO A 427 8.72 -4.99 -19.35
C PRO A 427 7.53 -5.84 -19.78
N ARG A 428 7.71 -6.74 -20.76
CA ARG A 428 6.64 -7.64 -21.25
C ARG A 428 5.90 -8.36 -20.11
N ALA A 429 6.65 -8.86 -19.13
CA ALA A 429 6.11 -9.55 -17.97
C ALA A 429 5.16 -8.70 -17.10
N ALA A 430 5.29 -7.37 -17.11
CA ALA A 430 4.50 -6.47 -16.26
C ALA A 430 3.23 -5.92 -16.93
N ARG A 431 3.12 -6.05 -18.26
CA ARG A 431 1.99 -5.47 -19.01
C ARG A 431 0.63 -6.10 -18.70
N PRO A 432 0.51 -7.43 -18.48
CA PRO A 432 -0.78 -8.05 -18.14
C PRO A 432 -1.44 -7.47 -16.88
N TYR A 433 -0.67 -6.91 -15.96
CA TYR A 433 -1.16 -6.28 -14.73
C TYR A 433 -1.75 -4.87 -14.95
N LEU A 434 -1.77 -4.37 -16.19
CA LEU A 434 -2.49 -3.14 -16.52
C LEU A 434 -3.97 -3.42 -16.79
N PRO A 435 -4.91 -2.62 -16.25
CA PRO A 435 -6.33 -2.82 -16.50
C PRO A 435 -6.73 -2.62 -17.97
N ASP A 436 -5.96 -1.83 -18.71
CA ASP A 436 -6.13 -1.52 -20.13
C ASP A 436 -5.09 -2.20 -21.02
N TYR A 437 -4.54 -3.35 -20.60
CA TYR A 437 -3.55 -4.05 -21.41
C TYR A 437 -4.14 -4.56 -22.73
N ARG A 438 -3.52 -4.12 -23.83
CA ARG A 438 -3.83 -4.49 -25.21
C ARG A 438 -2.56 -5.05 -25.89
N PRO A 439 -2.40 -6.37 -25.99
CA PRO A 439 -1.19 -7.00 -26.55
C PRO A 439 -0.82 -6.46 -27.95
N GLU A 440 -1.82 -6.23 -28.80
CA GLU A 440 -1.68 -5.73 -30.15
C GLU A 440 -1.08 -4.32 -30.21
N LYS A 441 -1.46 -3.43 -29.28
CA LYS A 441 -0.88 -2.09 -29.19
C LYS A 441 0.58 -2.14 -28.76
N ALA A 442 0.89 -2.97 -27.78
CA ALA A 442 2.27 -3.14 -27.32
C ALA A 442 3.16 -3.73 -28.42
N ALA A 443 2.66 -4.65 -29.23
CA ALA A 443 3.39 -5.19 -30.39
C ALA A 443 3.66 -4.13 -31.46
N ALA A 444 2.62 -3.36 -31.84
CA ALA A 444 2.74 -2.28 -32.83
C ALA A 444 3.74 -1.20 -32.38
N ALA A 445 3.71 -0.81 -31.10
CA ALA A 445 4.66 0.13 -30.54
C ALA A 445 6.12 -0.34 -30.65
N TRP A 446 6.37 -1.62 -30.37
CA TRP A 446 7.72 -2.19 -30.51
C TRP A 446 8.21 -2.23 -31.96
N LEU A 447 7.33 -2.48 -32.93
CA LEU A 447 7.68 -2.36 -34.35
C LEU A 447 8.10 -0.92 -34.71
N ARG A 448 7.38 0.08 -34.21
CA ARG A 448 7.73 1.50 -34.40
C ARG A 448 9.07 1.86 -33.74
N VAL A 449 9.32 1.39 -32.51
CA VAL A 449 10.61 1.59 -31.81
C VAL A 449 11.75 0.97 -32.61
N SER A 450 11.59 -0.28 -33.07
CA SER A 450 12.60 -0.96 -33.87
C SER A 450 12.88 -0.23 -35.17
N LEU A 451 11.84 0.25 -35.86
CA LEU A 451 12.00 1.04 -37.08
C LEU A 451 12.79 2.33 -36.82
N VAL A 452 12.40 3.11 -35.81
CA VAL A 452 13.12 4.33 -35.42
C VAL A 452 14.58 4.05 -35.08
N ALA A 453 14.86 2.98 -34.33
CA ALA A 453 16.22 2.60 -33.97
C ALA A 453 17.05 2.22 -35.19
N VAL A 454 16.51 1.41 -36.11
CA VAL A 454 17.18 1.02 -37.35
C VAL A 454 17.46 2.24 -38.23
N THR A 455 16.48 3.15 -38.38
CA THR A 455 16.67 4.39 -39.13
C THR A 455 17.75 5.28 -38.52
N ALA A 456 17.76 5.43 -37.19
CA ALA A 456 18.76 6.24 -36.48
C ALA A 456 20.17 5.66 -36.61
N LEU A 457 20.32 4.33 -36.46
CA LEU A 457 21.60 3.64 -36.65
C LEU A 457 22.09 3.76 -38.10
N GLY A 458 21.18 3.62 -39.08
CA GLY A 458 21.49 3.83 -40.49
C GLY A 458 21.97 5.25 -40.79
N ALA A 459 21.31 6.26 -40.24
CA ALA A 459 21.69 7.66 -40.39
C ALA A 459 23.05 7.97 -39.74
N ALA A 460 23.31 7.45 -38.54
CA ALA A 460 24.58 7.61 -37.85
C ALA A 460 25.73 6.94 -38.63
N ALA A 461 25.51 5.73 -39.15
CA ALA A 461 26.48 5.04 -39.99
C ALA A 461 26.77 5.80 -41.30
N ALA A 462 25.74 6.39 -41.92
CA ALA A 462 25.91 7.22 -43.11
C ALA A 462 26.72 8.50 -42.81
N ALA A 463 26.42 9.18 -41.71
CA ALA A 463 27.17 10.36 -41.26
C ALA A 463 28.64 10.03 -40.96
N ALA A 464 28.91 8.92 -40.27
CA ALA A 464 30.27 8.46 -39.99
C ALA A 464 31.05 8.15 -41.27
N ARG A 465 30.41 7.51 -42.27
CA ARG A 465 31.03 7.27 -43.59
C ARG A 465 31.34 8.57 -44.33
N LEU A 466 30.45 9.55 -44.30
CA LEU A 466 30.66 10.86 -44.92
C LEU A 466 31.82 11.60 -44.25
N ALA A 467 31.89 11.60 -42.92
CA ALA A 467 32.98 12.21 -42.16
C ALA A 467 34.33 11.54 -42.48
N ALA A 468 34.39 10.21 -42.52
CA ALA A 468 35.60 9.47 -42.89
C ALA A 468 36.08 9.78 -44.31
N ARG A 469 35.15 9.88 -45.28
CA ARG A 469 35.48 10.28 -46.66
C ARG A 469 36.01 11.71 -46.74
N ALA A 470 35.42 12.64 -45.99
CA ALA A 470 35.88 14.03 -45.94
C ALA A 470 37.29 14.13 -45.33
N ALA A 471 37.55 13.42 -44.23
CA ALA A 471 38.88 13.37 -43.61
C ALA A 471 39.94 12.77 -44.55
N GLY A 472 39.61 11.70 -45.26
CA GLY A 472 40.51 11.10 -46.27
C GLY A 472 40.78 12.04 -47.46
N ALA A 473 39.79 12.84 -47.88
CA ALA A 473 39.97 13.83 -48.95
C ALA A 473 40.86 15.01 -48.51
N VAL A 474 40.77 15.44 -47.24
CA VAL A 474 41.65 16.48 -46.67
C VAL A 474 43.09 15.95 -46.55
N ALA A 475 43.28 14.72 -46.05
CA ALA A 475 44.60 14.10 -45.96
C ALA A 475 45.29 13.98 -47.33
N LYS A 476 44.53 13.65 -48.39
CA LYS A 476 45.04 13.60 -49.78
C LYS A 476 45.34 14.95 -50.42
N ARG A 477 44.90 16.07 -49.83
CA ARG A 477 45.18 17.43 -50.33
C ARG A 477 46.33 18.12 -49.59
N GLY A 478 46.74 17.58 -48.44
CA GLY A 478 47.87 18.08 -47.64
C GLY A 478 49.16 17.27 -47.76
N ALA A 479 49.12 16.14 -48.48
CA ALA A 479 50.27 15.40 -48.98
C ALA A 479 50.39 15.68 -50.48
#